data_AF-A0A7K3MVV9-F1
#
_entry.id   AF-A0A7K3MVV9-F1
#
_cell.length_a   1.000
_cell.length_b   1.000
_cell.length_c   1.000
_cell.angle_alpha   90.00
_cell.angle_beta   90.00
_cell.angle_gamma   90.00
#
_symmetry.space_group_name_H-M   'P 1'
#
loop_
_entity.id
_entity.type
_entity.pdbx_description
1 polymer ?
#
loop_
_entity_poly.entity_id
_entity_poly.type
_entity_poly.pdbx_seq_one_letter_code
_entity_poly.pdbx_strand_id
1 'polypeptide(L)'
;MYAGGFFPCNEKTISHFSELMIEDMKLLDVLGSWRIEECLLQKHFPLAKRIKLSELEPYLQQDPWSEVLENKKILVIHPFDTAIEDQYNNRQLLFKDSRVLPKFKSLETIKAVMILKENDSPFEDWFAALNYMKTEIDKKDFDIAIIGCGPFGFPLAAHVKRIGKKAVHLGGATQILFGIKGKRWIEDENFKDIINENFIFPSDVDKPKGFLKMDGGCYW
;
A
#
# COMPACT_ATOMS: atom_id res chain seq x y z
N MET A 1 14.06 2.18 17.60
CA MET A 1 13.22 1.78 16.45
C MET A 1 13.36 2.88 15.41
N TYR A 2 14.06 2.65 14.31
CA TYR A 2 14.19 3.65 13.24
C TYR A 2 12.86 3.66 12.47
N ALA A 3 12.00 4.64 12.72
CA ALA A 3 10.80 4.85 11.93
C ALA A 3 11.22 5.48 10.59
N GLY A 4 11.52 4.63 9.60
CA GLY A 4 11.72 5.08 8.23
C GLY A 4 10.45 5.78 7.74
N GLY A 5 10.60 7.01 7.24
CA GLY A 5 9.53 7.66 6.49
C GLY A 5 8.63 8.65 7.23
N PHE A 6 8.95 9.07 8.47
CA PHE A 6 8.31 10.25 9.11
C PHE A 6 9.37 11.29 9.49
N PHE A 7 9.17 12.54 9.09
CA PHE A 7 10.15 13.62 9.28
C PHE A 7 9.49 15.02 9.23
N PRO A 8 10.05 16.02 9.94
CA PRO A 8 10.98 15.85 11.05
C PRO A 8 10.28 15.15 12.24
N CYS A 9 11.05 14.43 13.05
CA CYS A 9 10.51 13.75 14.24
C CYS A 9 10.67 14.65 15.47
N ASN A 10 9.63 15.42 15.81
CA ASN A 10 9.58 16.27 17.01
C ASN A 10 8.17 16.27 17.60
N GLU A 11 8.02 16.83 18.81
CA GLU A 11 6.75 16.82 19.55
C GLU A 11 5.58 17.44 18.75
N LYS A 12 5.84 18.54 18.04
CA LYS A 12 4.83 19.23 17.23
C LYS A 12 4.35 18.35 16.07
N THR A 13 5.26 17.74 15.32
CA THR A 13 4.89 16.88 14.19
C THR A 13 4.23 15.59 14.63
N ILE A 14 4.68 14.99 15.74
CA ILE A 14 4.06 13.80 16.33
C ILE A 14 2.62 14.10 16.79
N SER A 15 2.40 15.25 17.43
CA SER A 15 1.05 15.66 17.86
C SER A 15 0.12 15.83 16.67
N HIS A 16 0.57 16.55 15.63
CA HIS A 16 -0.21 16.74 14.41
C HIS A 16 -0.49 15.42 13.67
N PHE A 17 0.49 14.50 13.62
CA PHE A 17 0.29 13.18 13.04
C PHE A 17 -0.76 12.38 13.82
N SER A 18 -0.70 12.44 15.15
CA SER A 18 -1.65 11.73 16.02
C SER A 18 -3.08 12.24 15.83
N GLU A 19 -3.27 13.56 15.75
CA GLU A 19 -4.56 14.19 15.46
C GLU A 19 -5.11 13.75 14.09
N LEU A 20 -4.27 13.80 13.05
CA LEU A 20 -4.63 13.34 11.70
C LEU A 20 -5.07 11.88 11.71
N MET A 21 -4.29 10.99 12.34
CA MET A 21 -4.59 9.56 12.38
C MET A 21 -5.88 9.27 13.14
N ILE A 22 -6.12 9.95 14.27
CA ILE A 22 -7.37 9.84 15.03
C ILE A 22 -8.58 10.27 14.19
N GLU A 23 -8.45 11.34 13.40
CA GLU A 23 -9.52 11.78 12.51
C GLU A 23 -9.76 10.77 11.37
N ASP A 24 -8.69 10.35 10.70
CA ASP A 24 -8.75 9.42 9.58
C ASP A 24 -9.28 8.03 9.99
N MET A 25 -9.08 7.61 11.25
CA MET A 25 -9.64 6.38 11.81
C MET A 25 -11.17 6.32 11.78
N LYS A 26 -11.85 7.47 11.84
CA LYS A 26 -13.32 7.52 11.77
C LYS A 26 -13.86 7.05 10.41
N LEU A 27 -12.99 7.03 9.39
CA LEU A 27 -13.33 6.60 8.04
C LEU A 27 -12.99 5.12 7.80
N LEU A 28 -12.50 4.39 8.79
CA LEU A 28 -12.15 2.98 8.65
C LEU A 28 -13.39 2.08 8.64
N ASP A 29 -13.57 1.30 7.57
CA ASP A 29 -14.66 0.30 7.47
C ASP A 29 -14.20 -1.10 7.88
N VAL A 30 -12.97 -1.47 7.51
CA VAL A 30 -12.40 -2.81 7.72
C VAL A 30 -10.94 -2.67 8.16
N LEU A 31 -10.56 -3.35 9.24
CA LEU A 31 -9.21 -3.39 9.78
C LEU A 31 -8.64 -4.82 9.68
N GLY A 32 -7.58 -4.98 8.88
CA GLY A 32 -6.70 -6.15 8.96
C GLY A 32 -5.87 -6.07 10.24
N SER A 33 -6.27 -6.82 11.25
CA SER A 33 -5.72 -6.74 12.59
C SER A 33 -4.48 -7.62 12.73
N TRP A 34 -3.40 -7.06 13.28
CA TRP A 34 -2.13 -7.78 13.49
C TRP A 34 -1.38 -7.34 14.76
N ARG A 35 -1.85 -6.28 15.43
CA ARG A 35 -1.25 -5.73 16.65
C ARG A 35 -2.27 -5.67 17.78
N ILE A 36 -1.83 -6.01 19.00
CA ILE A 36 -2.70 -5.95 20.18
C ILE A 36 -3.00 -4.49 20.57
N GLU A 37 -2.06 -3.59 20.30
CA GLU A 37 -2.12 -2.16 20.59
C GLU A 37 -3.29 -1.46 19.88
N GLU A 38 -3.82 -2.05 18.81
CA GLU A 38 -5.04 -1.59 18.13
C GLU A 38 -6.24 -1.48 19.10
N CYS A 39 -6.26 -2.26 20.19
CA CYS A 39 -7.31 -2.18 21.21
C CYS A 39 -7.35 -0.81 21.91
N LEU A 40 -6.23 -0.11 22.02
CA LEU A 40 -6.12 1.21 22.65
C LEU A 40 -6.81 2.30 21.82
N LEU A 41 -6.99 2.04 20.51
CA LEU A 41 -7.52 2.99 19.54
C LEU A 41 -8.97 2.68 19.13
N GLN A 42 -9.53 1.56 19.60
CA GLN A 42 -10.85 1.06 19.19
C GLN A 42 -11.97 2.11 19.27
N LYS A 43 -11.91 3.01 20.25
CA LYS A 43 -12.89 4.11 20.42
C LYS A 43 -12.97 5.06 19.21
N HIS A 44 -11.93 5.10 18.37
CA HIS A 44 -11.85 5.97 17.20
C HIS A 44 -12.39 5.30 15.92
N PHE A 45 -12.62 3.99 15.93
CA PHE A 45 -13.18 3.23 14.80
C PHE A 45 -14.20 2.17 15.26
N PRO A 46 -15.22 2.54 16.06
CA PRO A 46 -16.08 1.58 16.74
C PRO A 46 -16.92 0.70 15.78
N LEU A 47 -17.11 1.14 14.54
CA LEU A 47 -17.89 0.43 13.52
C LEU A 47 -17.03 -0.41 12.57
N ALA A 48 -15.69 -0.32 12.65
CA ALA A 48 -14.82 -1.03 11.73
C ALA A 48 -14.86 -2.54 12.00
N LYS A 49 -15.09 -3.32 10.94
CA LYS A 49 -15.00 -4.79 11.01
C LYS A 49 -13.54 -5.19 11.13
N ARG A 50 -13.20 -5.94 12.17
CA ARG A 50 -11.86 -6.51 12.33
C ARG A 50 -11.80 -7.88 11.68
N ILE A 51 -10.75 -8.09 10.88
CA ILE A 51 -10.47 -9.32 10.15
C ILE A 51 -9.01 -9.72 10.40
N LYS A 52 -8.62 -10.96 10.08
CA LYS A 52 -7.20 -11.35 10.11
C LYS A 52 -6.46 -10.58 9.01
N LEU A 53 -5.20 -10.24 9.25
CA LEU A 53 -4.40 -9.53 8.24
C LEU A 53 -4.38 -10.28 6.89
N SER A 54 -4.20 -11.60 6.91
CA SER A 54 -4.18 -12.44 5.71
C SER A 54 -5.51 -12.43 4.91
N GLU A 55 -6.63 -12.06 5.53
CA GLU A 55 -7.93 -11.95 4.83
C GLU A 55 -7.99 -10.71 3.92
N LEU A 56 -7.07 -9.74 4.07
CA LEU A 56 -6.89 -8.65 3.11
C LEU A 56 -6.18 -9.10 1.83
N GLU A 57 -5.47 -10.21 1.86
CA GLU A 57 -4.63 -10.67 0.76
C GLU A 57 -5.43 -11.61 -0.16
N PRO A 58 -5.88 -11.13 -1.34
CA PRO A 58 -6.86 -11.88 -2.13
C PRO A 58 -6.31 -13.19 -2.67
N TYR A 59 -5.00 -13.27 -2.95
CA TYR A 59 -4.31 -14.48 -3.40
C TYR A 59 -4.20 -15.58 -2.33
N LEU A 60 -4.58 -15.31 -1.09
CA LEU A 60 -4.71 -16.31 -0.02
C LEU A 60 -6.14 -16.81 0.18
N GLN A 61 -7.11 -16.28 -0.58
CA GLN A 61 -8.54 -16.58 -0.39
C GLN A 61 -9.06 -17.49 -1.50
N GLN A 62 -10.00 -18.37 -1.14
CA GLN A 62 -10.75 -19.17 -2.11
C GLN A 62 -11.66 -18.30 -2.99
N ASP A 63 -12.25 -17.27 -2.38
CA ASP A 63 -13.09 -16.26 -3.04
C ASP A 63 -12.39 -14.90 -2.91
N PRO A 64 -11.52 -14.54 -3.88
CA PRO A 64 -10.72 -13.32 -3.79
C PRO A 64 -11.63 -12.10 -3.89
N TRP A 65 -11.64 -11.25 -2.86
CA TRP A 65 -12.42 -10.01 -2.86
C TRP A 65 -12.06 -9.11 -4.04
N SER A 66 -10.83 -9.21 -4.57
CA SER A 66 -10.34 -8.43 -5.69
C SER A 66 -11.02 -8.75 -7.02
N GLU A 67 -11.81 -9.83 -7.11
CA GLU A 67 -12.66 -10.12 -8.26
C GLU A 67 -13.57 -8.92 -8.61
N VAL A 68 -14.04 -8.18 -7.59
CA VAL A 68 -14.92 -7.00 -7.76
C VAL A 68 -14.24 -5.83 -8.48
N LEU A 69 -12.92 -5.88 -8.67
CA LEU A 69 -12.14 -4.88 -9.40
C LEU A 69 -12.30 -5.02 -10.93
N GLU A 70 -12.91 -6.11 -11.41
CA GLU A 70 -13.16 -6.30 -12.83
C GLU A 70 -13.97 -5.13 -13.42
N ASN A 71 -13.53 -4.63 -14.57
CA ASN A 71 -14.13 -3.49 -15.27
C ASN A 71 -14.25 -2.20 -14.44
N LYS A 72 -13.45 -2.05 -13.37
CA LYS A 72 -13.30 -0.79 -12.62
C LYS A 72 -12.10 0.02 -13.09
N LYS A 73 -12.16 1.34 -12.94
CA LYS A 73 -10.98 2.21 -13.09
C LYS A 73 -10.16 2.12 -11.80
N ILE A 74 -8.96 1.58 -11.86
CA ILE A 74 -8.12 1.33 -10.70
C ILE A 74 -6.97 2.34 -10.67
N LEU A 75 -6.77 2.97 -9.51
CA LEU A 75 -5.60 3.77 -9.22
C LEU A 75 -4.69 2.99 -8.25
N VAL A 76 -3.40 2.85 -8.56
CA VAL A 76 -2.44 2.21 -7.65
C VAL A 76 -1.42 3.24 -7.17
N ILE A 77 -1.28 3.38 -5.86
CA ILE A 77 -0.25 4.24 -5.24
C ILE A 77 0.81 3.36 -4.60
N HIS A 78 1.99 3.31 -5.22
CA HIS A 78 3.06 2.40 -4.82
C HIS A 78 4.45 2.92 -5.27
N PRO A 79 5.55 2.60 -4.57
CA PRO A 79 6.89 2.99 -5.01
C PRO A 79 7.36 2.34 -6.32
N PHE A 80 6.86 1.14 -6.62
CA PHE A 80 7.17 0.36 -7.83
C PHE A 80 6.06 0.49 -8.89
N ASP A 81 5.63 1.73 -9.13
CA ASP A 81 4.55 2.09 -10.05
C ASP A 81 4.77 1.54 -11.48
N THR A 82 5.96 1.74 -12.05
CA THR A 82 6.29 1.24 -13.39
C THR A 82 6.26 -0.30 -13.45
N ALA A 83 6.82 -0.98 -12.44
CA ALA A 83 6.79 -2.44 -12.38
C ALA A 83 5.36 -3.00 -12.25
N ILE A 84 4.47 -2.28 -11.56
CA ILE A 84 3.04 -2.61 -11.48
C ILE A 84 2.37 -2.52 -12.84
N GLU A 85 2.63 -1.45 -13.60
CA GLU A 85 2.10 -1.30 -14.97
C GLU A 85 2.59 -2.43 -15.88
N ASP A 86 3.88 -2.74 -15.84
CA ASP A 86 4.48 -3.81 -16.64
C ASP A 86 3.95 -5.20 -16.27
N GLN A 87 3.85 -5.52 -14.98
CA GLN A 87 3.34 -6.81 -14.53
C GLN A 87 1.84 -6.96 -14.78
N TYR A 88 1.07 -5.88 -14.72
CA TYR A 88 -0.35 -5.94 -15.01
C TYR A 88 -0.64 -6.35 -16.47
N ASN A 89 0.25 -6.00 -17.42
CA ASN A 89 0.17 -6.51 -18.80
C ASN A 89 0.30 -8.04 -18.87
N ASN A 90 1.00 -8.64 -17.91
CA ASN A 90 1.21 -10.08 -17.79
C ASN A 90 0.30 -10.75 -16.72
N ARG A 91 -0.73 -10.06 -16.21
CA ARG A 91 -1.56 -10.50 -15.06
C ARG A 91 -2.06 -11.95 -15.12
N GLN A 92 -2.33 -12.47 -16.32
CA GLN A 92 -2.87 -13.82 -16.51
C GLN A 92 -1.86 -14.93 -16.18
N LEU A 93 -0.57 -14.59 -16.04
CA LEU A 93 0.52 -15.50 -15.68
C LEU A 93 0.86 -15.44 -14.18
N LEU A 94 0.32 -14.46 -13.45
CA LEU A 94 0.72 -14.21 -12.07
C LEU A 94 0.03 -15.15 -11.08
N PHE A 95 -1.22 -15.54 -11.34
CA PHE A 95 -1.96 -16.40 -10.40
C PHE A 95 -2.66 -17.53 -11.14
N LYS A 96 -2.74 -18.69 -10.47
CA LYS A 96 -3.54 -19.83 -10.95
C LYS A 96 -5.02 -19.46 -11.06
N ASP A 97 -5.52 -18.68 -10.10
CA ASP A 97 -6.85 -18.11 -10.13
C ASP A 97 -6.81 -16.69 -10.72
N SER A 98 -7.34 -16.54 -11.94
CA SER A 98 -7.35 -15.27 -12.66
C SER A 98 -8.26 -14.20 -12.03
N ARG A 99 -9.14 -14.59 -11.09
CA ARG A 99 -10.00 -13.65 -10.33
C ARG A 99 -9.21 -12.83 -9.31
N VAL A 100 -8.01 -13.27 -8.92
CA VAL A 100 -7.13 -12.54 -7.99
C VAL A 100 -6.72 -11.18 -8.57
N LEU A 101 -6.37 -11.13 -9.85
CA LEU A 101 -6.04 -9.90 -10.56
C LEU A 101 -6.82 -9.83 -11.87
N PRO A 102 -8.12 -9.44 -11.80
CA PRO A 102 -9.01 -9.48 -12.94
C PRO A 102 -8.68 -8.36 -13.93
N LYS A 103 -9.39 -8.33 -15.07
CA LYS A 103 -9.24 -7.25 -16.05
C LYS A 103 -9.96 -5.99 -15.57
N PHE A 104 -9.19 -4.97 -15.21
CA PHE A 104 -9.64 -3.60 -14.96
C PHE A 104 -10.11 -2.91 -16.25
N LYS A 105 -10.95 -1.89 -16.09
CA LYS A 105 -11.35 -0.99 -17.18
C LYS A 105 -10.20 -0.06 -17.58
N SER A 106 -9.47 0.44 -16.60
CA SER A 106 -8.22 1.18 -16.78
C SER A 106 -7.37 1.02 -15.52
N LEU A 107 -6.05 1.13 -15.70
CA LEU A 107 -5.07 1.21 -14.63
C LEU A 107 -4.34 2.53 -14.77
N GLU A 108 -4.29 3.30 -13.69
CA GLU A 108 -3.37 4.42 -13.53
C GLU A 108 -2.52 4.20 -12.29
N THR A 109 -1.30 4.73 -12.27
CA THR A 109 -0.42 4.66 -11.12
C THR A 109 0.04 6.05 -10.67
N ILE A 110 0.42 6.13 -9.39
CA ILE A 110 1.15 7.27 -8.81
C ILE A 110 2.36 6.69 -8.07
N LYS A 111 3.56 7.16 -8.44
CA LYS A 111 4.78 6.84 -7.70
C LYS A 111 4.68 7.38 -6.28
N ALA A 112 4.65 6.47 -5.31
CA ALA A 112 4.62 6.87 -3.90
C ALA A 112 5.94 7.52 -3.49
N VAL A 113 5.85 8.57 -2.69
CA VAL A 113 7.03 9.21 -2.11
C VAL A 113 7.72 8.24 -1.14
N MET A 114 9.01 8.00 -1.37
CA MET A 114 9.88 7.26 -0.46
C MET A 114 10.83 8.22 0.25
N ILE A 115 10.74 8.29 1.59
CA ILE A 115 11.65 9.12 2.39
C ILE A 115 12.66 8.24 3.09
N LEU A 116 13.93 8.54 2.82
CA LEU A 116 15.08 7.88 3.44
C LEU A 116 16.00 8.96 3.99
N LYS A 117 16.58 8.71 5.17
CA LYS A 117 17.47 9.67 5.82
C LYS A 117 18.70 9.99 4.96
N GLU A 118 19.08 9.06 4.09
CA GLU A 118 20.22 9.16 3.17
C GLU A 118 19.90 9.88 1.86
N ASN A 119 18.64 10.25 1.62
CA ASN A 119 18.21 10.99 0.45
C ASN A 119 17.65 12.35 0.87
N ASP A 120 18.04 13.41 0.16
CA ASP A 120 17.36 14.70 0.29
C ASP A 120 15.90 14.51 -0.13
N SER A 121 14.99 14.77 0.81
CA SER A 121 13.56 14.81 0.52
C SER A 121 13.27 16.11 -0.21
N PRO A 122 12.57 16.11 -1.36
CA PRO A 122 12.15 17.35 -2.01
C PRO A 122 11.04 18.07 -1.23
N PHE A 123 10.56 17.46 -0.14
CA PHE A 123 9.50 17.98 0.72
C PHE A 123 10.09 18.48 2.05
N GLU A 124 9.58 19.62 2.52
CA GLU A 124 9.97 20.23 3.80
C GLU A 124 9.69 19.31 4.99
N ASP A 125 8.53 18.65 4.97
CA ASP A 125 8.12 17.68 5.98
C ASP A 125 7.25 16.57 5.38
N TRP A 126 6.88 15.63 6.24
CA TRP A 126 6.02 14.51 5.91
C TRP A 126 4.62 14.94 5.46
N PHE A 127 4.08 16.04 6.01
CA PHE A 127 2.75 16.52 5.65
C PHE A 127 2.72 17.16 4.25
N ALA A 128 3.80 17.83 3.85
CA ALA A 128 3.98 18.34 2.50
C ALA A 128 4.05 17.19 1.49
N ALA A 129 4.79 16.11 1.80
CA ALA A 129 4.81 14.90 0.98
C ALA A 129 3.42 14.24 0.88
N LEU A 130 2.70 14.13 2.00
CA LEU A 130 1.33 13.60 2.04
C LEU A 130 0.39 14.44 1.16
N ASN A 131 0.43 15.78 1.30
CA ASN A 131 -0.44 16.69 0.56
C ASN A 131 -0.13 16.71 -0.94
N TYR A 132 1.15 16.56 -1.32
CA TYR A 132 1.52 16.33 -2.71
C TYR A 132 0.83 15.09 -3.28
N MET A 133 0.94 13.93 -2.60
CA MET A 133 0.29 12.70 -3.06
C MET A 133 -1.25 12.81 -3.10
N LYS A 134 -1.88 13.49 -2.13
CA LYS A 134 -3.32 13.79 -2.18
C LYS A 134 -3.69 14.61 -3.42
N THR A 135 -2.89 15.62 -3.73
CA THR A 135 -3.09 16.48 -4.90
C THR A 135 -2.92 15.69 -6.20
N GLU A 136 -1.97 14.74 -6.26
CA GLU A 136 -1.84 13.85 -7.42
C GLU A 136 -3.04 12.90 -7.55
N ILE A 137 -3.57 12.37 -6.45
CA ILE A 137 -4.79 11.55 -6.45
C ILE A 137 -6.00 12.35 -6.97
N ASP A 138 -6.16 13.60 -6.56
CA ASP A 138 -7.29 14.46 -6.93
C ASP A 138 -7.34 14.76 -8.45
N LYS A 139 -6.23 14.57 -9.17
CA LYS A 139 -6.14 14.74 -10.62
C LYS A 139 -6.59 13.50 -11.41
N LYS A 140 -6.79 12.36 -10.75
CA LYS A 140 -7.07 11.07 -11.39
C LYS A 140 -8.56 10.73 -11.38
N ASP A 141 -9.03 10.06 -12.43
CA ASP A 141 -10.41 9.57 -12.51
C ASP A 141 -10.45 8.05 -12.32
N PHE A 142 -10.76 7.62 -11.10
CA PHE A 142 -10.77 6.21 -10.71
C PHE A 142 -12.00 5.85 -9.87
N ASP A 143 -12.32 4.57 -9.76
CA ASP A 143 -13.40 4.05 -8.91
C ASP A 143 -12.85 3.58 -7.55
N ILE A 144 -11.71 2.88 -7.59
CA ILE A 144 -11.09 2.23 -6.43
C ILE A 144 -9.57 2.46 -6.46
N ALA A 145 -8.99 2.85 -5.33
CA ALA A 145 -7.55 2.94 -5.14
C ALA A 145 -7.01 1.72 -4.39
N ILE A 146 -5.89 1.17 -4.86
CA ILE A 146 -5.07 0.18 -4.13
C ILE A 146 -3.81 0.90 -3.67
N ILE A 147 -3.52 0.81 -2.37
CA ILE A 147 -2.51 1.66 -1.73
C ILE A 147 -1.48 0.78 -1.02
N GLY A 148 -0.21 0.93 -1.40
CA GLY A 148 0.93 0.30 -0.75
C GLY A 148 2.10 1.29 -0.67
N CYS A 149 2.04 2.24 0.26
CA CYS A 149 3.00 3.35 0.34
C CYS A 149 3.44 3.65 1.78
N GLY A 150 3.75 2.60 2.54
CA GLY A 150 4.34 2.69 3.88
C GLY A 150 3.59 3.67 4.81
N PRO A 151 4.27 4.68 5.39
CA PRO A 151 3.69 5.56 6.41
C PRO A 151 2.51 6.40 5.90
N PHE A 152 2.37 6.56 4.59
CA PHE A 152 1.30 7.36 3.98
C PHE A 152 0.02 6.58 3.69
N GLY A 153 0.06 5.24 3.75
CA GLY A 153 -1.02 4.41 3.22
C GLY A 153 -2.36 4.65 3.88
N PHE A 154 -2.38 4.75 5.20
CA PHE A 154 -3.60 4.99 5.98
C PHE A 154 -4.24 6.36 5.70
N PRO A 155 -3.54 7.50 5.84
CA PRO A 155 -4.13 8.81 5.58
C PRO A 155 -4.47 9.04 4.10
N LEU A 156 -3.77 8.39 3.16
CA LEU A 156 -4.17 8.43 1.74
C LEU A 156 -5.46 7.63 1.49
N ALA A 157 -5.63 6.46 2.12
CA ALA A 157 -6.88 5.71 2.03
C ALA A 157 -8.06 6.52 2.59
N ALA A 158 -7.85 7.19 3.72
CA ALA A 158 -8.85 8.09 4.31
C ALA A 158 -9.16 9.29 3.40
N HIS A 159 -8.16 9.89 2.74
CA HIS A 159 -8.38 10.94 1.73
C HIS A 159 -9.22 10.46 0.55
N VAL A 160 -8.87 9.31 -0.03
CA VAL A 160 -9.63 8.69 -1.13
C VAL A 160 -11.10 8.47 -0.73
N LYS A 161 -11.35 8.02 0.51
CA LYS A 161 -12.73 7.89 1.01
C LYS A 161 -13.43 9.23 1.19
N ARG A 162 -12.72 10.28 1.68
CA ARG A 162 -13.28 11.63 1.83
C ARG A 162 -13.76 12.23 0.52
N ILE A 163 -13.06 11.96 -0.59
CA ILE A 163 -13.47 12.43 -1.93
C ILE A 163 -14.54 11.53 -2.58
N GLY A 164 -15.14 10.60 -1.83
CA GLY A 164 -16.25 9.77 -2.27
C GLY A 164 -15.87 8.52 -3.08
N LYS A 165 -14.58 8.15 -3.08
CA LYS A 165 -14.06 6.94 -3.74
C LYS A 165 -13.81 5.82 -2.73
N LYS A 166 -13.41 4.64 -3.20
CA LYS A 166 -13.06 3.51 -2.32
C LYS A 166 -11.55 3.30 -2.30
N ALA A 167 -11.00 2.91 -1.15
CA ALA A 167 -9.58 2.59 -1.02
C ALA A 167 -9.38 1.24 -0.34
N VAL A 168 -8.37 0.50 -0.79
CA VAL A 168 -7.85 -0.68 -0.11
C VAL A 168 -6.37 -0.44 0.19
N HIS A 169 -6.05 -0.28 1.48
CA HIS A 169 -4.68 -0.17 1.94
C HIS A 169 -4.13 -1.58 2.23
N LEU A 170 -3.31 -2.09 1.31
CA LEU A 170 -2.69 -3.43 1.41
C LEU A 170 -1.26 -3.38 1.93
N GLY A 171 -0.65 -2.19 2.01
CA GLY A 171 0.74 -2.06 2.43
C GLY A 171 1.66 -2.88 1.52
N GLY A 172 2.56 -3.66 2.13
CA GLY A 172 3.52 -4.48 1.39
C GLY A 172 2.89 -5.56 0.50
N ALA A 173 1.72 -6.10 0.87
CA ALA A 173 1.02 -7.14 0.10
C ALA A 173 0.63 -6.69 -1.31
N THR A 174 0.61 -5.37 -1.56
CA THR A 174 0.46 -4.79 -2.90
C THR A 174 1.50 -5.32 -3.89
N GLN A 175 2.74 -5.59 -3.44
CA GLN A 175 3.78 -6.17 -4.30
C GLN A 175 3.35 -7.51 -4.87
N ILE A 176 2.91 -8.44 -4.01
CA ILE A 176 2.52 -9.78 -4.42
C ILE A 176 1.30 -9.74 -5.31
N LEU A 177 0.32 -8.88 -5.02
CA LEU A 177 -0.86 -8.70 -5.88
C LEU A 177 -0.49 -8.38 -7.34
N PHE A 178 0.62 -7.69 -7.58
CA PHE A 178 1.10 -7.34 -8.92
C PHE A 178 2.33 -8.15 -9.35
N GLY A 179 2.58 -9.34 -8.79
CA GLY A 179 3.66 -10.19 -9.30
C GLY A 179 5.07 -9.70 -8.95
N ILE A 180 5.22 -8.81 -7.97
CA ILE A 180 6.50 -8.28 -7.54
C ILE A 180 6.90 -9.00 -6.25
N LYS A 181 8.07 -9.64 -6.25
CA LYS A 181 8.64 -10.34 -5.07
C LYS A 181 9.85 -9.60 -4.53
N GLY A 182 10.16 -9.83 -3.28
CA GLY A 182 11.33 -9.29 -2.58
C GLY A 182 11.73 -10.27 -1.49
N LYS A 183 12.83 -10.00 -0.80
CA LYS A 183 13.40 -10.88 0.21
C LYS A 183 12.37 -11.37 1.24
N ARG A 184 11.48 -10.48 1.73
CA ARG A 184 10.41 -10.84 2.69
C ARG A 184 9.55 -11.99 2.21
N TRP A 185 9.17 -11.94 0.93
CA TRP A 185 8.17 -12.84 0.37
C TRP A 185 8.78 -14.18 -0.03
N ILE A 186 10.02 -14.19 -0.51
CA ILE A 186 10.71 -15.43 -0.89
C ILE A 186 11.19 -16.24 0.33
N GLU A 187 11.38 -15.58 1.47
CA GLU A 187 11.76 -16.24 2.74
C GLU A 187 10.54 -16.74 3.54
N ASP A 188 9.32 -16.35 3.17
CA ASP A 188 8.08 -16.78 3.83
C ASP A 188 7.47 -17.98 3.09
N GLU A 189 7.47 -19.14 3.76
CA GLU A 189 6.93 -20.39 3.20
C GLU A 189 5.45 -20.29 2.79
N ASN A 190 4.67 -19.34 3.34
CA ASN A 190 3.28 -19.13 2.95
C ASN A 190 3.13 -18.66 1.50
N PHE A 191 4.18 -18.11 0.89
CA PHE A 191 4.16 -17.54 -0.46
C PHE A 191 4.76 -18.47 -1.51
N LYS A 192 5.29 -19.62 -1.11
CA LYS A 192 5.99 -20.56 -2.00
C LYS A 192 5.13 -21.12 -3.13
N ASP A 193 3.84 -21.37 -2.86
CA ASP A 193 2.89 -21.88 -3.85
C ASP A 193 2.22 -20.76 -4.67
N ILE A 194 2.47 -19.51 -4.32
CA ILE A 194 1.90 -18.30 -4.94
C ILE A 194 2.89 -17.70 -5.91
N ILE A 195 4.15 -17.55 -5.48
CA ILE A 195 5.23 -17.00 -6.29
C ILE A 195 5.64 -18.03 -7.34
N ASN A 196 5.59 -17.62 -8.62
CA ASN A 196 6.03 -18.43 -9.75
C ASN A 196 7.14 -17.73 -10.55
N GLU A 197 7.55 -18.34 -11.67
CA GLU A 197 8.63 -17.85 -12.53
C GLU A 197 8.36 -16.50 -13.20
N ASN A 198 7.09 -16.08 -13.30
CA ASN A 198 6.68 -14.81 -13.89
C ASN A 198 6.75 -13.63 -12.91
N PHE A 199 6.94 -13.90 -11.60
CA PHE A 199 7.15 -12.84 -10.61
C PHE A 199 8.55 -12.24 -10.74
N ILE A 200 8.63 -10.92 -10.68
CA ILE A 200 9.89 -10.18 -10.83
C ILE A 200 10.36 -9.59 -9.49
N PHE A 201 11.68 -9.39 -9.36
CA PHE A 201 12.20 -8.49 -8.34
C PHE A 201 12.05 -7.03 -8.80
N PRO A 202 11.87 -6.06 -7.89
CA PRO A 202 11.91 -4.65 -8.26
C PRO A 202 13.24 -4.32 -8.95
N SER A 203 13.18 -3.41 -9.92
CA SER A 203 14.35 -2.97 -10.67
C SER A 203 15.43 -2.39 -9.76
N ASP A 204 16.71 -2.56 -10.15
CA ASP A 204 17.83 -1.89 -9.49
C ASP A 204 17.71 -0.36 -9.57
N VAL A 205 17.03 0.17 -10.59
CA VAL A 205 16.75 1.61 -10.73
C VAL A 205 15.82 2.10 -9.61
N ASP A 206 14.97 1.22 -9.09
CA ASP A 206 14.05 1.53 -7.98
C ASP A 206 14.68 1.27 -6.61
N LYS A 207 15.96 0.86 -6.52
CA LYS A 207 16.67 0.71 -5.25
C LYS A 207 17.19 2.07 -4.78
N PRO A 208 16.59 2.68 -3.76
CA PRO A 208 17.12 3.92 -3.23
C PRO A 208 18.42 3.68 -2.45
N LYS A 209 19.25 4.71 -2.34
CA LYS A 209 20.43 4.68 -1.48
C LYS A 209 20.01 4.33 -0.05
N GLY A 210 20.70 3.36 0.55
CA GLY A 210 20.39 2.91 1.91
C GLY A 210 19.21 1.94 2.02
N PHE A 211 18.73 1.32 0.94
CA PHE A 211 17.59 0.39 0.98
C PHE A 211 17.71 -0.73 2.02
N LEU A 212 18.93 -1.20 2.32
CA LEU A 212 19.19 -2.19 3.38
C LEU A 212 18.74 -1.74 4.77
N LYS A 213 18.59 -0.43 5.01
CA LYS A 213 18.07 0.14 6.26
C LYS A 213 16.54 0.14 6.34
N MET A 214 15.84 -0.08 5.21
CA MET A 214 14.40 -0.34 5.20
C MET A 214 14.14 -1.81 5.46
N ASP A 215 13.91 -2.15 6.73
CA ASP A 215 13.59 -3.52 7.16
C ASP A 215 14.57 -4.58 6.62
N GLY A 216 15.88 -4.26 6.55
CA GLY A 216 16.88 -5.21 6.04
C GLY A 216 16.87 -5.40 4.52
N GLY A 217 16.28 -4.46 3.78
CA GLY A 217 16.12 -4.54 2.32
C GLY A 217 14.96 -5.43 1.89
N CYS A 218 14.01 -5.73 2.78
CA CYS A 218 13.02 -6.78 2.60
C CYS A 218 12.08 -6.66 1.38
N TYR A 219 11.95 -5.46 0.80
CA TYR A 219 11.11 -5.19 -0.36
C TYR A 219 11.79 -5.56 -1.69
N TRP A 220 13.11 -5.73 -1.69
CA TRP A 220 13.96 -6.15 -2.80
C TRP A 220 14.51 -7.54 -2.54
#